data_AF-A0A2V2DMY9-F1
#
_entry.id   AF-A0A2V2DMY9-F1
#
_cell.length_a   1.000
_cell.length_b   1.000
_cell.length_c   1.000
_cell.angle_alpha   90.00
_cell.angle_beta   90.00
_cell.angle_gamma   90.00
#
_symmetry.space_group_name_H-M   'P 1'
#
loop_
_entity.id
_entity.type
_entity.pdbx_description
1 polymer ?
#
loop_
_entity_poly.entity_id
_entity_poly.type
_entity_poly.pdbx_seq_one_letter_code
_entity_poly.pdbx_strand_id
1 'polypeptide(L)'
;MARQYKLARKMKKITLTVAAEDLGVSQPTLSAWESGRRSPTIEALIRMSEYYGVTVDFLLGKAKESDSRVDMTLPVSKEMLPALHEAPVYSPKNGWAFVDAVERQLRFATGLSLPFADVQDVYMLPPLFSTAAAPQHKPLSKAELAGLDEVWVEPISADITLRQELRGWYHVKARFVENEMGQRFYFDFYGAKWLAFVGQWDSER
;
A
#
# COMPACT_ATOMS: atom_id res chain seq x y z
N MET A 1 11.36 -6.04 -27.07
CA MET A 1 10.32 -6.35 -26.07
C MET A 1 9.20 -7.14 -26.70
N ALA A 2 8.77 -8.23 -26.06
CA ALA A 2 7.66 -9.05 -26.54
C ALA A 2 6.33 -8.51 -26.03
N ARG A 3 5.40 -8.22 -26.95
CA ARG A 3 4.03 -7.78 -26.62
C ARG A 3 3.23 -8.95 -26.05
N GLN A 4 2.39 -8.68 -25.05
CA GLN A 4 1.65 -9.71 -24.30
C GLN A 4 0.18 -9.84 -24.70
N TYR A 5 -0.22 -9.31 -25.86
CA TYR A 5 -1.64 -9.30 -26.31
C TYR A 5 -2.22 -10.72 -26.40
N LYS A 6 -1.47 -11.64 -27.01
CA LYS A 6 -1.85 -13.06 -27.12
C LYS A 6 -1.95 -13.74 -25.76
N LEU A 7 -1.09 -13.36 -24.81
CA LEU A 7 -1.11 -13.88 -23.46
C LEU A 7 -2.36 -13.39 -22.72
N ALA A 8 -2.66 -12.09 -22.77
CA ALA A 8 -3.86 -11.51 -22.17
C ALA A 8 -5.15 -12.19 -22.66
N ARG A 9 -5.27 -12.41 -23.97
CA ARG A 9 -6.41 -13.14 -24.55
C ARG A 9 -6.51 -14.57 -24.05
N LYS A 10 -5.38 -15.29 -23.98
CA LYS A 10 -5.33 -16.67 -23.47
C LYS A 10 -5.68 -16.75 -21.98
N MET A 11 -5.27 -15.78 -21.17
CA MET A 11 -5.61 -15.70 -19.75
C MET A 11 -7.12 -15.54 -19.54
N LYS A 12 -7.78 -14.75 -20.40
CA LYS A 12 -9.25 -14.62 -20.43
C LYS A 12 -9.97 -15.84 -21.02
N LYS A 13 -9.24 -16.84 -21.52
CA LYS A 13 -9.75 -18.11 -22.09
C LYS A 13 -10.71 -17.95 -23.28
N ILE A 14 -10.50 -16.92 -24.11
CA ILE A 14 -11.33 -16.65 -25.30
C ILE A 14 -10.57 -16.88 -26.61
N THR A 15 -11.34 -17.12 -27.68
CA THR A 15 -10.79 -17.30 -29.03
C THR A 15 -10.41 -15.97 -29.67
N LEU A 16 -9.58 -16.01 -30.71
CA LEU A 16 -9.19 -14.81 -31.47
C LEU A 16 -10.39 -14.14 -32.13
N THR A 17 -11.38 -14.93 -32.58
CA THR A 17 -12.59 -14.43 -33.23
C THR A 17 -13.45 -13.62 -32.26
N VAL A 18 -13.74 -14.20 -31.09
CA VAL A 18 -14.54 -13.55 -30.04
C VAL A 18 -13.86 -12.27 -29.56
N ALA A 19 -12.55 -12.35 -29.32
CA ALA A 19 -11.79 -11.17 -28.91
C ALA A 19 -11.80 -10.06 -29.96
N ALA A 20 -11.75 -10.39 -31.25
CA ALA A 20 -11.79 -9.40 -32.33
C ALA A 20 -13.16 -8.71 -32.41
N GLU A 21 -14.23 -9.49 -32.32
CA GLU A 21 -15.61 -9.01 -32.30
C GLU A 21 -15.85 -8.06 -31.11
N ASP A 22 -15.51 -8.50 -29.90
CA ASP A 22 -15.70 -7.71 -28.67
C ASP A 22 -14.85 -6.43 -28.65
N LEU A 23 -13.65 -6.46 -29.25
CA LEU A 23 -12.78 -5.29 -29.40
C LEU A 23 -13.19 -4.38 -30.56
N GLY A 24 -14.20 -4.76 -31.35
CA GLY A 24 -14.67 -4.01 -32.51
C GLY A 24 -13.63 -3.91 -33.62
N VAL A 25 -12.85 -4.96 -33.86
CA VAL A 25 -11.82 -5.03 -34.90
C VAL A 25 -11.95 -6.29 -35.73
N SER A 26 -11.38 -6.31 -36.94
CA SER A 26 -11.38 -7.53 -37.74
C SER A 26 -10.41 -8.58 -37.17
N GLN A 27 -10.75 -9.85 -37.28
CA GLN A 27 -9.88 -10.96 -36.85
C GLN A 27 -8.45 -10.89 -37.44
N PRO A 28 -8.24 -10.52 -38.73
CA PRO A 28 -6.90 -10.30 -39.26
C PRO A 28 -6.14 -9.15 -38.59
N THR A 29 -6.86 -8.10 -38.17
CA THR A 29 -6.26 -6.94 -37.46
C THR A 29 -5.72 -7.38 -36.11
N LEU A 30 -6.53 -8.09 -35.31
CA LEU A 30 -6.08 -8.60 -34.01
C LEU A 30 -4.95 -9.63 -34.17
N SER A 31 -5.01 -10.49 -35.19
CA SER A 31 -3.92 -11.43 -35.52
C SER A 31 -2.61 -10.71 -35.86
N ALA A 32 -2.67 -9.62 -36.64
CA ALA A 32 -1.51 -8.81 -36.97
C ALA A 32 -0.92 -8.11 -35.74
N TRP A 33 -1.75 -7.73 -34.77
CA TRP A 33 -1.29 -7.19 -33.48
C TRP A 33 -0.60 -8.26 -32.63
N GLU A 34 -1.22 -9.42 -32.46
CA GLU A 34 -0.67 -10.53 -31.66
C GLU A 34 0.63 -11.12 -32.22
N SER A 35 0.79 -11.10 -33.54
CA SER A 35 2.01 -11.54 -34.22
C SER A 35 3.08 -10.45 -34.31
N GLY A 36 2.79 -9.23 -33.88
CA GLY A 36 3.70 -8.09 -33.94
C GLY A 36 3.89 -7.49 -35.34
N ARG A 37 3.18 -8.01 -36.37
CA ARG A 37 3.25 -7.49 -37.74
C ARG A 37 2.68 -6.08 -37.88
N ARG A 38 1.75 -5.69 -37.01
CA ARG A 38 1.15 -4.36 -36.95
C ARG A 38 1.06 -3.87 -35.52
N SER A 39 1.18 -2.56 -35.33
CA SER A 39 0.93 -1.91 -34.02
C SER A 39 -0.53 -1.48 -33.90
N PRO A 40 -1.19 -1.73 -32.77
CA PRO A 40 -2.47 -1.09 -32.45
C PRO A 40 -2.30 0.42 -32.25
N THR A 41 -3.39 1.18 -32.37
CA THR A 41 -3.42 2.58 -31.91
C THR A 41 -3.44 2.64 -30.39
N ILE A 42 -3.25 3.83 -29.82
CA ILE A 42 -3.32 4.04 -28.37
C ILE A 42 -4.73 3.69 -27.86
N GLU A 43 -5.77 4.08 -28.58
CA GLU A 43 -7.17 3.80 -28.23
C GLU A 43 -7.48 2.31 -28.27
N ALA A 44 -6.91 1.57 -29.23
CA ALA A 44 -7.02 0.13 -29.28
C ALA A 44 -6.28 -0.55 -28.12
N LEU A 45 -5.13 -0.02 -27.71
CA LEU A 45 -4.38 -0.47 -26.53
C LEU A 45 -5.18 -0.27 -25.23
N ILE A 46 -5.80 0.90 -25.05
CA ILE A 46 -6.65 1.22 -23.89
C ILE A 46 -7.85 0.26 -23.83
N ARG A 47 -8.56 0.09 -24.95
CA ARG A 47 -9.69 -0.85 -25.04
C ARG A 47 -9.26 -2.29 -24.74
N MET A 48 -8.09 -2.71 -25.21
CA MET A 48 -7.55 -4.02 -24.86
C MET A 48 -7.26 -4.14 -23.36
N SER A 49 -6.69 -3.13 -22.71
CA SER A 49 -6.40 -3.18 -21.26
C SER A 49 -7.67 -3.32 -20.44
N GLU A 50 -8.70 -2.51 -20.75
CA GLU A 50 -10.00 -2.56 -20.09
C GLU A 50 -10.69 -3.90 -20.33
N TYR A 51 -10.73 -4.35 -21.59
CA TYR A 51 -11.39 -5.60 -21.95
C TYR A 51 -10.71 -6.82 -21.31
N TYR A 52 -9.39 -6.87 -21.25
CA TYR A 52 -8.66 -7.99 -20.64
C TYR A 52 -8.48 -7.87 -19.13
N GLY A 53 -8.80 -6.72 -18.52
CA GLY A 53 -8.60 -6.47 -17.09
C GLY A 53 -7.12 -6.42 -16.68
N VAL A 54 -6.25 -5.92 -17.57
CA VAL A 54 -4.80 -5.82 -17.35
C VAL A 54 -4.31 -4.40 -17.61
N THR A 55 -3.13 -4.03 -17.12
CA THR A 55 -2.56 -2.70 -17.41
C THR A 55 -2.04 -2.60 -18.84
N VAL A 56 -1.97 -1.38 -19.38
CA VAL A 56 -1.31 -1.10 -20.66
C VAL A 56 0.16 -1.55 -20.62
N ASP A 57 0.84 -1.36 -19.49
CA ASP A 57 2.21 -1.82 -19.28
C ASP A 57 2.34 -3.34 -19.39
N PHE A 58 1.38 -4.11 -18.89
CA PHE A 58 1.34 -5.55 -19.10
C PHE A 58 1.26 -5.90 -20.58
N LEU A 59 0.34 -5.27 -21.32
CA LEU A 59 0.16 -5.51 -22.76
C LEU A 59 1.43 -5.18 -23.56
N LEU A 60 2.17 -4.14 -23.17
CA LEU A 60 3.44 -3.74 -23.76
C LEU A 60 4.63 -4.60 -23.31
N GLY A 61 4.43 -5.51 -22.35
CA GLY A 61 5.48 -6.37 -21.80
C GLY A 61 6.36 -5.71 -20.75
N LYS A 62 5.94 -4.56 -20.19
CA LYS A 62 6.65 -3.82 -19.15
C LYS A 62 6.33 -4.27 -17.72
N ALA A 63 5.23 -4.97 -17.49
CA ALA A 63 4.80 -5.38 -16.14
C ALA A 63 5.83 -6.24 -15.37
N LYS A 64 6.79 -6.88 -16.04
CA LYS A 64 7.84 -7.68 -15.39
C LYS A 64 9.11 -6.87 -15.08
N GLU A 65 9.28 -5.71 -15.72
CA GLU A 65 10.47 -4.86 -15.58
C GLU A 65 10.21 -3.62 -14.73
N SER A 66 8.97 -3.32 -14.37
CA SER A 66 8.62 -2.01 -13.81
C SER A 66 7.55 -2.04 -12.71
N ASP A 67 7.61 -2.98 -11.77
CA ASP A 67 7.12 -2.62 -10.45
C ASP A 67 8.29 -2.16 -9.60
N SER A 68 8.73 -0.93 -9.84
CA SER A 68 9.74 -0.25 -9.01
C SER A 68 9.35 -0.19 -7.54
N ARG A 69 8.09 -0.48 -7.18
CA ARG A 69 7.65 -0.58 -5.78
C ARG A 69 8.02 -1.90 -5.13
N VAL A 70 8.10 -3.01 -5.88
CA VAL A 70 8.54 -4.31 -5.32
C VAL A 70 9.95 -4.16 -4.78
N ASP A 71 10.83 -3.46 -5.51
CA ASP A 71 12.19 -3.14 -5.06
C ASP A 71 12.23 -2.28 -3.78
N MET A 72 11.25 -1.39 -3.56
CA MET A 72 11.24 -0.53 -2.36
C MET A 72 10.86 -1.26 -1.07
N THR A 73 10.21 -2.43 -1.17
CA THR A 73 9.83 -3.26 -0.02
C THR A 73 10.84 -4.37 0.29
N LEU A 74 11.88 -4.51 -0.55
CA LEU A 74 13.01 -5.41 -0.32
C LEU A 74 14.10 -4.71 0.50
N PRO A 75 14.96 -5.47 1.21
CA PRO A 75 16.11 -4.89 1.90
C PRO A 75 17.04 -4.17 0.91
N VAL A 76 17.39 -2.94 1.24
CA VAL A 76 18.41 -2.16 0.54
C VAL A 76 19.77 -2.76 0.88
N SER A 77 20.57 -3.07 -0.14
CA SER A 77 21.95 -3.54 0.08
C SER A 77 22.81 -2.41 0.66
N LYS A 78 23.74 -2.77 1.56
CA LYS A 78 24.58 -1.78 2.27
C LYS A 78 25.42 -0.95 1.32
N GLU A 79 25.83 -1.53 0.20
CA GLU A 79 26.61 -0.89 -0.85
C GLU A 79 25.86 0.26 -1.53
N MET A 80 24.52 0.22 -1.49
CA MET A 80 23.65 1.24 -2.09
C MET A 80 23.34 2.40 -1.13
N LEU A 81 23.61 2.27 0.17
CA LEU A 81 23.31 3.32 1.15
C LEU A 81 23.92 4.69 0.79
N PRO A 82 25.18 4.80 0.32
CA PRO A 82 25.72 6.10 -0.09
C PRO A 82 24.92 6.81 -1.19
N ALA A 83 24.29 6.05 -2.10
CA ALA A 83 23.46 6.60 -3.17
C ALA A 83 22.11 7.14 -2.66
N LEU A 84 21.75 6.82 -1.42
CA LEU A 84 20.52 7.25 -0.76
C LEU A 84 20.75 8.41 0.21
N HIS A 85 21.83 9.17 0.07
CA HIS A 85 22.12 10.31 0.97
C HIS A 85 20.89 11.22 1.13
N GLU A 86 20.58 11.57 2.38
CA GLU A 86 19.41 12.36 2.80
C GLU A 86 18.05 11.70 2.56
N ALA A 87 17.99 10.52 1.95
CA ALA A 87 16.76 9.75 1.81
C ALA A 87 16.37 9.06 3.13
N PRO A 88 15.06 8.95 3.43
CA PRO A 88 14.58 8.18 4.56
C PRO A 88 14.64 6.67 4.25
N VAL A 89 15.05 5.89 5.23
CA VAL A 89 14.99 4.43 5.22
C VAL A 89 14.36 3.92 6.52
N TYR A 90 13.72 2.76 6.45
CA TYR A 90 13.09 2.12 7.59
C TYR A 90 13.93 0.94 8.09
N SER A 91 14.26 0.95 9.37
CA SER A 91 14.83 -0.19 10.09
C SER A 91 13.73 -0.87 10.92
N PRO A 92 13.49 -2.18 10.78
CA PRO A 92 12.51 -2.88 11.60
C PRO A 92 12.75 -2.77 13.11
N LYS A 93 14.01 -2.62 13.52
CA LYS A 93 14.39 -2.53 14.94
C LYS A 93 14.23 -1.11 15.52
N ASN A 94 14.58 -0.09 14.73
CA ASN A 94 14.77 1.27 15.23
C ASN A 94 13.82 2.29 14.57
N GLY A 95 12.98 1.87 13.63
CA GLY A 95 12.07 2.73 12.89
C GLY A 95 12.76 3.52 11.77
N TRP A 96 12.24 4.71 11.48
CA TRP A 96 12.74 5.58 10.41
C TRP A 96 14.08 6.23 10.75
N ALA A 97 14.97 6.28 9.76
CA ALA A 97 16.25 6.97 9.80
C ALA A 97 16.51 7.72 8.48
N PHE A 98 17.41 8.69 8.52
CA PHE A 98 18.00 9.30 7.33
C PHE A 98 19.38 8.72 7.05
N VAL A 99 19.72 8.58 5.78
CA VAL A 99 21.03 8.10 5.37
C VAL A 99 22.03 9.26 5.31
N ASP A 100 23.06 9.21 6.14
CA ASP A 100 24.18 10.14 6.12
C ASP A 100 25.37 9.46 5.42
N ALA A 101 25.53 9.73 4.14
CA ALA A 101 26.62 9.17 3.33
C ALA A 101 27.98 9.83 3.65
N VAL A 102 27.98 11.05 4.18
CA VAL A 102 29.19 11.79 4.55
C VAL A 102 29.86 11.13 5.75
N GLU A 103 29.09 10.87 6.81
CA GLU A 103 29.57 10.20 8.02
C GLU A 103 29.39 8.66 7.98
N ARG A 104 28.88 8.12 6.86
CA ARG A 104 28.62 6.70 6.62
C ARG A 104 27.79 6.02 7.72
N GLN A 105 26.66 6.64 8.09
CA GLN A 105 25.78 6.18 9.15
C GLN A 105 24.31 6.46 8.86
N LEU A 106 23.41 5.77 9.55
CA LEU A 106 21.99 6.14 9.64
C LEU A 106 21.78 7.03 10.85
N ARG A 107 21.00 8.11 10.68
CA ARG A 107 20.61 9.02 11.77
C ARG A 107 19.12 8.88 12.06
N PHE A 108 18.78 8.52 13.29
CA PHE A 108 17.40 8.39 13.74
C PHE A 108 16.91 9.67 14.40
N ALA A 109 15.60 9.92 14.36
CA ALA A 109 14.99 11.08 15.01
C ALA A 109 15.19 11.09 16.54
N THR A 110 15.47 9.93 17.14
CA THR A 110 15.79 9.77 18.57
C THR A 110 17.17 10.30 18.95
N GLY A 111 18.01 10.69 17.97
CA GLY A 111 19.41 11.06 18.17
C GLY A 111 20.37 9.87 18.13
N LEU A 112 19.86 8.64 18.02
CA LEU A 112 20.69 7.45 17.76
C LEU A 112 21.37 7.57 16.38
N SER A 113 22.61 7.12 16.29
CA SER A 113 23.29 6.87 15.02
C SER A 113 23.71 5.41 14.90
N LEU A 114 23.69 4.88 13.67
CA LEU A 114 24.09 3.50 13.37
C LEU A 114 25.04 3.49 12.17
N PRO A 115 26.33 3.12 12.34
CA PRO A 115 27.29 3.04 11.24
C PRO A 115 26.83 2.05 10.16
N PHE A 116 27.13 2.32 8.88
CA PHE A 116 26.75 1.44 7.76
C PHE A 116 27.23 -0.01 7.93
N ALA A 117 28.36 -0.22 8.63
CA ALA A 117 28.87 -1.57 8.91
C ALA A 117 27.87 -2.41 9.73
N ASP A 118 27.17 -1.77 10.67
CA ASP A 118 26.27 -2.40 11.64
C ASP A 118 24.80 -2.36 11.19
N VAL A 119 24.50 -1.68 10.09
CA VAL A 119 23.19 -1.68 9.46
C VAL A 119 22.83 -3.11 9.05
N GLN A 120 21.68 -3.60 9.48
CA GLN A 120 21.09 -4.87 9.03
C GLN A 120 20.11 -4.58 7.88
N ASP A 121 19.00 -5.32 7.78
CA ASP A 121 17.98 -5.03 6.77
C ASP A 121 17.34 -3.66 7.03
N VAL A 122 17.46 -2.79 6.03
CA VAL A 122 16.77 -1.50 5.97
C VAL A 122 16.04 -1.38 4.64
N TYR A 123 14.94 -0.66 4.63
CA TYR A 123 13.98 -0.66 3.52
C TYR A 123 13.66 0.77 3.10
N MET A 124 13.35 1.01 1.83
CA MET A 124 12.84 2.31 1.40
C MET A 124 11.38 2.52 1.84
N LEU A 125 10.60 1.43 1.85
CA LEU A 125 9.26 1.38 2.43
C LEU A 125 9.21 0.25 3.47
N PRO A 126 8.57 0.45 4.64
CA PRO A 126 8.43 -0.61 5.61
C PRO A 126 7.68 -1.79 4.96
N PRO A 127 8.15 -3.04 5.15
CA PRO A 127 7.44 -4.20 4.59
C PRO A 127 6.02 -4.29 5.16
N LEU A 128 5.07 -4.82 4.38
CA LEU A 128 3.64 -4.80 4.70
C LEU A 128 3.29 -5.40 6.08
N PHE A 129 4.06 -6.38 6.56
CA PHE A 129 3.87 -6.98 7.89
C PHE A 129 4.36 -6.10 9.05
N SER A 130 5.18 -5.09 8.77
CA SER A 130 5.73 -4.17 9.77
C SER A 130 4.88 -2.92 9.99
N THR A 131 3.92 -2.65 9.12
CA THR A 131 2.96 -1.56 9.24
C THR A 131 1.63 -2.05 9.79
N ALA A 132 1.07 -1.37 10.79
CA ALA A 132 -0.34 -1.55 11.11
C ALA A 132 -1.18 -1.19 9.87
N ALA A 133 -2.19 -2.00 9.55
CA ALA A 133 -3.12 -1.70 8.47
C ALA A 133 -3.70 -0.30 8.67
N ALA A 134 -3.54 0.57 7.67
CA ALA A 134 -4.14 1.90 7.72
C ALA A 134 -5.68 1.76 7.72
N PRO A 135 -6.40 2.56 8.51
CA PRO A 135 -7.85 2.59 8.44
C PRO A 135 -8.29 2.93 7.01
N GLN A 136 -9.14 2.10 6.40
CA GLN A 136 -9.62 2.27 5.02
C GLN A 136 -10.75 3.32 4.85
N HIS A 137 -11.21 3.91 5.95
CA HIS A 137 -12.40 4.78 5.99
C HIS A 137 -12.03 6.08 6.67
N LYS A 138 -12.81 7.11 6.36
CA LYS A 138 -12.67 8.41 7.01
C LYS A 138 -12.97 8.25 8.51
N PRO A 139 -12.17 8.85 9.41
CA PRO A 139 -12.53 8.91 10.82
C PRO A 139 -13.84 9.67 10.99
N LEU A 140 -14.64 9.22 11.95
CA LEU A 140 -15.88 9.88 12.35
C LEU A 140 -15.60 11.31 12.83
N SER A 141 -16.59 12.18 12.73
CA SER A 141 -16.57 13.47 13.42
C SER A 141 -17.07 13.32 14.85
N LYS A 142 -16.71 14.27 15.71
CA LYS A 142 -17.18 14.30 17.10
C LYS A 142 -18.71 14.35 17.23
N ALA A 143 -19.40 14.95 16.25
CA ALA A 143 -20.86 15.02 16.23
C ALA A 143 -21.50 13.67 15.87
N GLU A 144 -20.90 12.91 14.95
CA GLU A 144 -21.38 11.58 14.56
C GLU A 144 -21.24 10.56 15.69
N LEU A 145 -20.23 10.72 16.56
CA LEU A 145 -20.04 9.83 17.72
C LEU A 145 -21.24 9.80 18.66
N ALA A 146 -21.89 10.94 18.89
CA ALA A 146 -22.99 11.03 19.85
C ALA A 146 -24.24 10.23 19.44
N GLY A 147 -24.33 9.81 18.18
CA GLY A 147 -25.45 9.03 17.64
C GLY A 147 -25.19 7.52 17.55
N LEU A 148 -24.04 7.03 18.00
CA LEU A 148 -23.65 5.63 17.90
C LEU A 148 -23.56 4.99 19.29
N ASP A 149 -23.87 3.69 19.38
CA ASP A 149 -23.74 2.91 20.62
C ASP A 149 -22.32 2.38 20.82
N GLU A 150 -21.67 1.99 19.73
CA GLU A 150 -20.31 1.44 19.73
C GLU A 150 -19.49 2.01 18.57
N VAL A 151 -18.19 2.14 18.79
CA VAL A 151 -17.23 2.59 17.79
C VAL A 151 -15.92 1.83 17.90
N TRP A 152 -15.23 1.67 16.77
CA TRP A 152 -13.84 1.21 16.79
C TRP A 152 -12.93 2.40 17.13
N VAL A 153 -12.13 2.28 18.16
CA VAL A 153 -11.16 3.29 18.60
C VAL A 153 -9.78 2.96 18.07
N GLU A 154 -9.15 3.97 17.46
CA GLU A 154 -7.76 3.93 17.02
C GLU A 154 -6.94 4.96 17.82
N PRO A 155 -6.07 4.54 18.75
CA PRO A 155 -5.26 5.44 19.54
C PRO A 155 -4.17 6.13 18.69
N ILE A 156 -3.94 7.42 18.94
CA ILE A 156 -2.85 8.19 18.36
C ILE A 156 -1.66 8.12 19.32
N SER A 157 -0.72 7.22 19.03
CA SER A 157 0.53 7.08 19.78
C SER A 157 1.66 6.60 18.87
N ALA A 158 2.89 7.00 19.18
CA ALA A 158 4.09 6.45 18.54
C ALA A 158 4.40 5.02 19.01
N ASP A 159 3.93 4.64 20.19
CA ASP A 159 4.09 3.30 20.74
C ASP A 159 3.13 2.32 20.06
N ILE A 160 3.67 1.36 19.33
CA ILE A 160 2.90 0.36 18.59
C ILE A 160 2.23 -0.62 19.55
N THR A 161 2.92 -1.07 20.60
CA THR A 161 2.38 -2.03 21.58
C THR A 161 1.18 -1.41 22.28
N LEU A 162 1.32 -0.17 22.76
CA LEU A 162 0.22 0.55 23.40
C LEU A 162 -0.97 0.74 22.45
N ARG A 163 -0.72 1.06 21.16
CA ARG A 163 -1.80 1.17 20.17
C ARG A 163 -2.52 -0.15 19.96
N GLN A 164 -1.81 -1.27 19.93
CA GLN A 164 -2.40 -2.59 19.76
C GLN A 164 -3.20 -3.03 20.99
N GLU A 165 -2.74 -2.67 22.19
CA GLU A 165 -3.45 -2.96 23.44
C GLU A 165 -4.72 -2.12 23.64
N LEU A 166 -4.72 -0.86 23.18
CA LEU A 166 -5.81 0.10 23.40
C LEU A 166 -6.75 0.27 22.20
N ARG A 167 -6.44 -0.32 21.04
CA ARG A 167 -7.38 -0.32 19.92
C ARG A 167 -8.45 -1.36 20.14
N GLY A 168 -9.62 -1.13 19.55
CA GLY A 168 -10.70 -2.10 19.60
C GLY A 168 -12.06 -1.43 19.68
N TRP A 169 -13.04 -2.23 20.09
CA TRP A 169 -14.42 -1.79 20.26
C TRP A 169 -14.64 -1.11 21.60
N TYR A 170 -15.28 0.07 21.57
CA TYR A 170 -15.66 0.84 22.74
C TYR A 170 -17.13 1.25 22.65
N HIS A 171 -17.81 1.20 23.79
CA HIS A 171 -19.16 1.73 23.95
C HIS A 171 -19.11 3.24 24.12
N VAL A 172 -19.97 3.94 23.40
CA VAL A 172 -20.10 5.39 23.48
C VAL A 172 -20.88 5.78 24.73
N LYS A 173 -20.33 6.71 25.51
CA LYS A 173 -20.98 7.35 26.66
C LYS A 173 -21.05 8.85 26.43
N ALA A 174 -21.70 9.57 27.35
CA ALA A 174 -21.92 11.01 27.22
C ALA A 174 -20.64 11.86 27.08
N ARG A 175 -19.51 11.43 27.67
CA ARG A 175 -18.26 12.21 27.70
C ARG A 175 -17.02 11.47 27.20
N PHE A 176 -17.13 10.16 27.04
CA PHE A 176 -16.02 9.28 26.70
C PHE A 176 -16.54 8.02 26.03
N VAL A 177 -15.64 7.25 25.45
CA VAL A 177 -15.89 5.87 25.02
C VAL A 177 -15.18 4.92 25.98
N GLU A 178 -15.78 3.76 26.29
CA GLU A 178 -15.25 2.78 27.25
C GLU A 178 -15.35 1.35 26.71
N ASN A 179 -14.27 0.57 26.85
CA ASN A 179 -14.28 -0.85 26.50
C ASN A 179 -14.63 -1.73 27.71
N GLU A 180 -14.77 -3.04 27.48
CA GLU A 180 -15.14 -4.00 28.53
C GLU A 180 -14.13 -4.09 29.69
N MET A 181 -12.88 -3.71 29.43
CA MET A 181 -11.81 -3.70 30.43
C MET A 181 -11.75 -2.38 31.22
N GLY A 182 -12.69 -1.45 30.98
CA GLY A 182 -12.79 -0.17 31.69
C GLY A 182 -11.80 0.90 31.22
N GLN A 183 -11.11 0.70 30.10
CA GLN A 183 -10.26 1.72 29.49
C GLN A 183 -11.14 2.80 28.87
N ARG A 184 -10.73 4.07 29.00
CA ARG A 184 -11.56 5.22 28.60
C ARG A 184 -10.82 6.21 27.73
N PHE A 185 -11.51 6.68 26.69
CA PHE A 185 -11.06 7.79 25.86
C PHE A 185 -12.06 8.94 25.90
N TYR A 186 -11.66 10.09 26.46
CA TYR A 186 -12.51 11.26 26.58
C TYR A 186 -12.62 12.03 25.27
N PHE A 187 -13.82 12.52 24.99
CA PHE A 187 -14.14 13.36 23.83
C PHE A 187 -13.37 14.67 23.76
N ASP A 188 -12.85 15.14 24.90
CA ASP A 188 -12.00 16.34 24.99
C ASP A 188 -10.66 16.15 24.28
N PHE A 189 -10.22 14.90 24.08
CA PHE A 189 -8.97 14.56 23.38
C PHE A 189 -9.19 13.93 22.00
N TYR A 190 -10.42 13.98 21.47
CA TYR A 190 -10.73 13.43 20.15
C TYR A 190 -9.92 14.14 19.06
N GLY A 191 -9.31 13.39 18.15
CA GLY A 191 -8.41 13.91 17.11
C GLY A 191 -6.99 14.23 17.58
N ALA A 192 -6.76 14.31 18.90
CA ALA A 192 -5.43 14.54 19.47
C ALA A 192 -4.80 13.25 20.02
N LYS A 193 -5.60 12.42 20.71
CA LYS A 193 -5.14 11.16 21.32
C LYS A 193 -5.76 9.92 20.72
N TRP A 194 -6.86 10.05 19.98
CA TRP A 194 -7.58 8.93 19.41
C TRP A 194 -8.51 9.40 18.29
N LEU A 195 -8.81 8.47 17.39
CA LEU A 195 -9.83 8.59 16.35
C LEU A 195 -10.82 7.45 16.49
N ALA A 196 -11.95 7.57 15.81
CA ALA A 196 -12.98 6.56 15.82
C ALA A 196 -13.47 6.27 14.40
N PHE A 197 -13.84 5.03 14.15
CA PHE A 197 -14.26 4.53 12.85
C PHE A 197 -15.52 3.68 12.98
N VAL A 198 -16.32 3.65 11.91
CA VAL A 198 -17.41 2.69 11.76
C VAL A 198 -16.82 1.34 11.39
N GLY A 199 -17.36 0.27 11.97
CA GLY A 199 -16.86 -1.11 11.93
C GLY A 199 -16.07 -1.48 10.67
N GLN A 200 -14.77 -1.67 10.85
CA GLN A 200 -13.84 -2.14 9.82
C GLN A 200 -13.40 -3.59 10.05
N TRP A 201 -13.73 -4.16 11.20
CA TRP A 201 -13.27 -5.48 11.64
C TRP A 201 -14.43 -6.33 12.16
N ASP A 202 -15.47 -6.51 11.34
CA ASP A 202 -16.58 -7.45 11.62
C ASP A 202 -16.10 -8.91 11.75
N SER A 203 -14.85 -9.21 11.40
CA SER A 203 -14.21 -10.51 11.61
C SER A 203 -13.69 -10.76 13.03
N GLU A 204 -13.69 -9.75 13.91
CA GLU A 204 -13.19 -9.83 15.29
C GLU A 204 -14.29 -9.74 16.36
N ARG A 205 -15.57 -9.79 15.94
CA ARG A 205 -16.72 -9.93 16.84
C ARG A 205 -16.97 -11.38 17.22
#